data_AF-A0A956EG66-F1
#
_entry.id   AF-A0A956EG66-F1
#
_cell.length_a   1.000
_cell.length_b   1.000
_cell.length_c   1.000
_cell.angle_alpha   90.00
_cell.angle_beta   90.00
_cell.angle_gamma   90.00
#
_symmetry.space_group_name_H-M   'P 1'
#
loop_
_entity.id
_entity.type
_entity.pdbx_description
1 polymer ?
#
loop_
_entity_poly.entity_id
_entity_poly.type
_entity_poly.pdbx_seq_one_letter_code
_entity_poly.pdbx_strand_id
1 'polypeptide(L)'
;PTITPGMLILIRTDGEFAPASVLTPVSNTHNQWRFQMPGVKVPTPDFGWASSLIKLPHEGFYRLTREYSFPKGGRWLKNAIVQLGYTRSAEPILFIAQRRSPLVSNDLWFSDKGVKISLDEARDLIEPLAWYQEPEKG
;
A
#
# COMPACT_ATOMS: atom_id res chain seq x y z
N PRO A 1 16.75 -12.42 7.67
CA PRO A 1 16.37 -11.13 8.33
C PRO A 1 15.47 -11.44 9.53
N THR A 2 15.65 -10.76 10.66
CA THR A 2 14.79 -10.96 11.84
C THR A 2 13.48 -10.18 11.65
N ILE A 3 12.34 -10.83 11.87
CA ILE A 3 11.02 -10.18 11.83
C ILE A 3 10.74 -9.59 13.21
N THR A 4 10.38 -8.30 13.26
CA THR A 4 10.05 -7.59 14.50
C THR A 4 8.63 -7.00 14.43
N PRO A 5 8.00 -6.70 15.57
CA PRO A 5 6.71 -6.02 15.59
C PRO A 5 6.70 -4.72 14.80
N GLY A 6 5.56 -4.40 14.18
CA GLY A 6 5.38 -3.17 13.41
C GLY A 6 6.11 -3.16 12.06
N MET A 7 6.53 -4.31 11.53
CA MET A 7 7.11 -4.41 10.19
C MET A 7 6.04 -4.72 9.13
N LEU A 8 6.17 -4.07 7.97
CA LEU A 8 5.48 -4.53 6.77
C LEU A 8 6.10 -5.85 6.29
N ILE A 9 5.26 -6.83 6.01
CA ILE A 9 5.66 -8.13 5.47
C ILE A 9 4.69 -8.59 4.39
N LEU A 10 5.16 -9.44 3.49
CA LEU A 10 4.33 -10.21 2.57
C LEU A 10 4.40 -11.69 2.95
N ILE A 11 3.23 -12.32 3.13
CA ILE A 11 3.12 -13.76 3.36
C ILE A 11 2.79 -14.43 2.04
N ARG A 12 3.66 -15.35 1.61
CA ARG A 12 3.39 -16.23 0.47
C ARG A 12 3.03 -17.62 0.95
N THR A 13 1.89 -18.09 0.46
CA THR A 13 1.34 -19.43 0.68
C THR A 13 1.12 -20.10 -0.67
N ASP A 14 2.20 -20.37 -1.41
CA ASP A 14 2.14 -21.28 -2.56
C ASP A 14 2.41 -22.71 -2.09
N GLY A 15 1.70 -23.67 -2.69
CA GLY A 15 1.71 -25.08 -2.27
C GLY A 15 3.07 -25.76 -2.37
N GLU A 16 4.03 -25.21 -3.11
CA GLU A 16 5.42 -25.69 -3.16
C GLU A 16 6.25 -25.30 -1.94
N PHE A 17 5.86 -24.25 -1.19
CA PHE A 17 6.61 -23.70 -0.06
C PHE A 17 5.83 -23.86 1.24
N ALA A 18 5.37 -25.07 1.54
CA ALA A 18 5.03 -25.43 2.91
C ALA A 18 6.34 -25.55 3.74
N PRO A 19 6.56 -24.77 4.81
CA PRO A 19 5.67 -23.79 5.45
C PRO A 19 5.79 -22.35 4.87
N ALA A 20 4.71 -21.57 5.01
CA ALA A 20 4.56 -20.21 4.48
C ALA A 20 5.84 -19.37 4.60
N SER A 21 6.18 -18.66 3.52
CA SER A 21 7.37 -17.80 3.48
C SER A 21 6.99 -16.37 3.80
N VAL A 22 7.75 -15.76 4.71
CA VAL A 22 7.63 -14.33 5.05
C VAL A 22 8.69 -13.56 4.30
N LEU A 23 8.25 -12.60 3.48
CA LEU A 23 9.12 -11.72 2.73
C LEU A 23 9.12 -10.33 3.37
N THR A 24 10.32 -9.78 3.53
CA THR A 24 10.50 -8.39 3.97
C THR A 24 10.62 -7.46 2.76
N PRO A 25 10.14 -6.20 2.86
CA PRO A 25 10.29 -5.22 1.80
C PRO A 25 11.77 -4.96 1.47
N VAL A 26 12.11 -4.96 0.18
CA VAL A 26 13.49 -4.73 -0.31
C VAL A 26 13.68 -3.37 -0.96
N SER A 27 12.71 -2.90 -1.74
CA SER A 27 12.73 -1.60 -2.38
C SER A 27 11.30 -1.08 -2.53
N ASN A 28 11.15 0.24 -2.54
CA ASN A 28 9.88 0.89 -2.83
C ASN A 28 10.03 1.63 -4.16
N THR A 29 9.13 1.36 -5.11
CA THR A 29 9.13 2.00 -6.42
C THR A 29 7.71 2.43 -6.73
N HIS A 30 7.53 3.72 -7.07
CA HIS A 30 6.22 4.31 -7.30
C HIS A 30 5.24 4.04 -6.15
N ASN A 31 5.70 4.23 -4.89
CA ASN A 31 4.93 3.99 -3.67
C ASN A 31 4.40 2.56 -3.50
N GLN A 32 5.03 1.58 -4.15
CA GLN A 32 4.73 0.17 -4.00
C GLN A 32 5.96 -0.60 -3.54
N TRP A 33 5.78 -1.44 -2.53
CA TRP A 33 6.85 -2.28 -2.01
C TRP A 33 7.10 -3.50 -2.90
N ARG A 34 8.37 -3.70 -3.23
CA ARG A 34 8.86 -4.94 -3.82
C ARG A 34 9.35 -5.87 -2.72
N PHE A 35 9.09 -7.14 -2.92
CA PHE A 35 9.47 -8.24 -2.02
C PHE A 35 10.27 -9.25 -2.83
N GLN A 36 11.32 -9.82 -2.25
CA GLN A 36 12.22 -10.72 -2.95
C GLN A 36 12.48 -12.00 -2.15
N MET A 37 12.64 -13.11 -2.87
CA MET A 37 13.08 -14.40 -2.34
C MET A 37 14.60 -14.46 -2.11
N PRO A 38 15.11 -15.32 -1.23
CA PRO A 38 14.35 -16.24 -0.36
C PRO A 38 13.72 -15.51 0.83
N GLY A 39 12.48 -15.89 1.17
CA GLY A 39 11.83 -15.45 2.40
C GLY A 39 12.38 -16.15 3.64
N VAL A 40 12.02 -15.61 4.80
CA VAL A 40 12.20 -16.30 6.08
C VAL A 40 11.14 -17.40 6.15
N LYS A 41 11.57 -18.66 6.24
CA LYS A 41 10.65 -19.77 6.51
C LYS A 41 10.08 -19.60 7.90
N VAL A 42 8.76 -19.64 8.03
CA VAL A 42 8.12 -19.66 9.34
C VAL A 42 8.17 -21.10 9.87
N PRO A 43 8.87 -21.38 10.99
CA PRO A 43 8.81 -22.70 11.60
C PRO A 43 7.38 -22.96 12.10
N THR A 44 6.74 -24.04 11.67
CA THR A 44 5.43 -24.49 12.18
C THR A 44 5.54 -25.11 13.58
N PRO A 45 4.46 -25.17 14.42
CA PRO A 45 3.09 -24.65 14.26
C PRO A 45 2.68 -23.59 15.31
N ASP A 46 3.60 -23.08 16.14
CA ASP A 46 3.28 -22.02 17.11
C ASP A 46 3.34 -20.64 16.44
N PHE A 47 2.25 -20.36 15.72
CA PHE A 47 1.87 -19.09 15.14
C PHE A 47 1.55 -18.02 16.21
N GLY A 48 2.29 -17.96 17.31
CA GLY A 48 2.04 -17.04 18.42
C GLY A 48 2.01 -15.56 17.99
N TRP A 49 2.74 -15.20 16.93
CA TRP A 49 2.72 -13.87 16.33
C TRP A 49 1.84 -13.76 15.08
N ALA A 50 1.46 -14.86 14.42
CA ALA A 50 0.63 -14.73 13.22
C ALA A 50 -0.81 -14.32 13.56
N SER A 51 -1.29 -14.66 14.76
CA SER A 51 -2.53 -14.10 15.31
C SER A 51 -2.48 -12.58 15.54
N SER A 52 -1.28 -12.01 15.68
CA SER A 52 -1.08 -10.56 15.81
C SER A 52 -1.03 -9.82 14.47
N LEU A 53 -1.09 -10.55 13.34
CA LEU A 53 -1.02 -9.94 12.03
C LEU A 53 -2.30 -9.18 11.70
N ILE A 54 -2.09 -7.99 11.15
CA ILE A 54 -3.18 -7.14 10.69
C ILE A 54 -3.15 -7.13 9.16
N LYS A 55 -4.24 -7.57 8.55
CA LYS A 55 -4.41 -7.48 7.10
C LYS A 55 -4.55 -6.00 6.69
N LEU A 56 -3.66 -5.58 5.81
CA LEU A 56 -3.65 -4.25 5.21
C LEU A 56 -4.46 -4.25 3.90
N PRO A 57 -5.14 -3.15 3.56
CA PRO A 57 -5.58 -2.91 2.19
C PRO A 57 -4.41 -3.01 1.20
N HIS A 58 -4.67 -3.47 -0.02
CA HIS A 58 -3.62 -3.58 -1.04
C HIS A 58 -3.06 -2.20 -1.39
N GLU A 59 -1.77 -2.11 -1.71
CA GLU A 59 -1.24 -0.90 -2.34
C GLU A 59 -1.87 -0.73 -3.72
N GLY A 60 -2.06 0.52 -4.15
CA GLY A 60 -2.65 0.79 -5.46
C GLY A 60 -3.47 2.06 -5.53
N PHE A 61 -4.33 2.15 -6.53
CA PHE A 61 -5.11 3.34 -6.82
C PHE A 61 -6.54 3.23 -6.29
N TYR A 62 -6.99 4.30 -5.66
CA TYR A 62 -8.25 4.40 -4.96
C TYR A 62 -8.91 5.76 -5.24
N ARG A 63 -10.19 5.87 -4.90
CA ARG A 63 -10.89 7.15 -4.79
C ARG A 63 -11.27 7.43 -3.34
N LEU A 64 -11.29 8.71 -2.95
CA LEU A 64 -11.85 9.11 -1.66
C LEU A 64 -13.39 8.97 -1.68
N THR A 65 -13.94 8.31 -0.67
CA THR A 65 -15.40 8.12 -0.49
C THR A 65 -16.09 9.40 0.01
N ARG A 66 -15.33 10.27 0.69
CA ARG A 66 -15.75 11.57 1.24
C ARG A 66 -14.61 12.57 1.21
N GLU A 67 -14.90 13.83 1.52
CA GLU A 67 -13.87 14.87 1.68
C GLU A 67 -12.92 14.50 2.84
N TYR A 68 -11.62 14.75 2.62
CA TYR A 68 -10.58 14.59 3.63
C TYR A 68 -9.95 15.94 3.95
N SER A 69 -10.12 16.42 5.18
CA SER A 69 -9.58 17.71 5.63
C SER A 69 -8.29 17.50 6.42
N PHE A 70 -7.25 18.28 6.11
CA PHE A 70 -5.98 18.17 6.84
C PHE A 70 -6.02 18.95 8.15
N PRO A 71 -5.33 18.47 9.20
CA PRO A 71 -5.23 19.21 10.47
C PRO A 71 -4.64 20.62 10.32
N LYS A 72 -3.75 20.82 9.34
CA LYS A 72 -3.06 22.11 9.08
C LYS A 72 -3.77 22.97 8.03
N GLY A 73 -5.00 22.63 7.66
CA GLY A 73 -5.79 23.33 6.66
C GLY A 73 -5.62 22.76 5.24
N GLY A 74 -6.60 23.08 4.39
CA GLY A 74 -6.77 22.45 3.08
C GLY A 74 -7.55 21.14 3.14
N ARG A 75 -7.92 20.64 1.97
CA ARG A 75 -8.70 19.41 1.84
C ARG A 75 -8.49 18.73 0.51
N TRP A 76 -8.70 17.42 0.47
CA TRP A 76 -8.95 16.68 -0.76
C TRP A 76 -10.44 16.41 -0.90
N LEU A 77 -10.96 16.68 -2.09
CA LEU A 77 -12.38 16.57 -2.38
C LEU A 77 -12.82 15.10 -2.47
N LYS A 78 -14.12 14.86 -2.26
CA LYS A 78 -14.73 13.55 -2.55
C LYS A 78 -14.42 13.12 -3.99
N ASN A 79 -14.20 11.83 -4.20
CA ASN A 79 -13.80 11.20 -5.46
C ASN A 79 -12.42 11.60 -5.98
N ALA A 80 -11.61 12.32 -5.21
CA ALA A 80 -10.23 12.55 -5.58
C ALA A 80 -9.50 11.21 -5.73
N ILE A 81 -8.73 11.07 -6.81
CA ILE A 81 -7.94 9.88 -7.09
C ILE A 81 -6.70 9.93 -6.22
N VAL A 82 -6.46 8.88 -5.45
CA VAL A 82 -5.32 8.75 -4.56
C VAL A 82 -4.61 7.42 -4.79
N GLN A 83 -3.34 7.36 -4.48
CA GLN A 83 -2.59 6.13 -4.37
C GLN A 83 -2.36 5.81 -2.90
N LEU A 84 -2.70 4.58 -2.49
CA LEU A 84 -2.32 4.03 -1.20
C LEU A 84 -0.96 3.34 -1.32
N GLY A 85 -0.04 3.71 -0.43
CA GLY A 85 1.21 3.00 -0.17
C GLY A 85 1.47 2.90 1.33
N TYR A 86 2.54 2.24 1.72
CA TYR A 86 2.91 2.09 3.14
C TYR A 86 4.35 2.50 3.43
N THR A 87 4.63 2.88 4.68
CA THR A 87 6.01 2.90 5.17
C THR A 87 6.54 1.48 5.37
N ARG A 88 7.86 1.35 5.62
CA ARG A 88 8.46 0.07 6.01
C ARG A 88 7.88 -0.47 7.33
N SER A 89 7.29 0.41 8.14
CA SER A 89 6.63 0.10 9.39
C SER A 89 5.11 -0.13 9.24
N ALA A 90 4.64 -0.42 8.02
CA ALA A 90 3.23 -0.66 7.70
C ALA A 90 2.28 0.52 8.00
N GLU A 91 2.79 1.75 8.11
CA GLU A 91 1.95 2.94 8.28
C GLU A 91 1.36 3.36 6.92
N PRO A 92 0.04 3.52 6.77
CA PRO A 92 -0.59 3.93 5.52
C PRO A 92 -0.24 5.38 5.13
N ILE A 93 -0.02 5.59 3.84
CA ILE A 93 0.21 6.91 3.25
C ILE A 93 -0.65 7.04 1.98
N LEU A 94 -1.38 8.15 1.87
CA LEU A 94 -2.10 8.53 0.65
C LEU A 94 -1.34 9.58 -0.15
N PHE A 95 -1.25 9.37 -1.45
CA PHE A 95 -0.68 10.33 -2.41
C PHE A 95 -1.76 10.77 -3.39
N ILE A 96 -1.99 12.08 -3.50
CA ILE A 96 -3.06 12.63 -4.35
C ILE A 96 -2.64 12.71 -5.81
N ALA A 97 -3.53 12.33 -6.73
CA ALA A 97 -3.39 12.58 -8.15
C ALA A 97 -3.75 14.03 -8.49
N GLN A 98 -2.95 14.66 -9.33
CA GLN A 98 -3.09 16.04 -9.73
C GLN A 98 -2.93 16.17 -11.25
N ARG A 99 -3.68 17.10 -11.83
CA ARG A 99 -3.45 17.52 -13.20
C ARG A 99 -2.52 18.72 -13.19
N ARG A 100 -1.44 18.67 -13.96
CA ARG A 100 -0.49 19.80 -14.04
C ARG A 100 -1.15 20.98 -14.76
N SER A 101 -0.78 22.20 -14.34
CA SER A 101 -1.18 23.46 -14.96
C SER A 101 0.06 24.21 -15.43
N PRO A 102 0.14 24.67 -16.70
CA PRO A 102 -0.85 24.45 -17.76
C PRO A 102 -0.99 22.97 -18.13
N LEU A 103 -2.07 22.60 -18.82
CA LEU A 103 -2.31 21.23 -19.27
C LEU A 103 -1.36 20.87 -20.43
N VAL A 104 -0.13 20.50 -20.09
CA VAL A 104 0.91 20.11 -21.06
C VAL A 104 0.76 18.67 -21.56
N SER A 105 0.04 17.82 -20.83
CA SER A 105 -0.14 16.40 -21.14
C SER A 105 -1.45 15.87 -20.53
N ASN A 106 -1.97 14.77 -21.10
CA ASN A 106 -3.16 14.08 -20.59
C ASN A 106 -2.76 12.98 -19.58
N ASP A 107 -2.05 13.38 -18.53
CA ASP A 107 -1.56 12.50 -17.48
C ASP A 107 -2.02 12.99 -16.09
N LEU A 108 -2.16 12.02 -15.18
CA LEU A 108 -2.32 12.29 -13.76
C LEU A 108 -0.96 12.18 -13.08
N TRP A 109 -0.49 13.28 -12.51
CA TRP A 109 0.73 13.31 -11.71
C TRP A 109 0.39 13.05 -10.24
N PHE A 110 0.99 12.03 -9.64
CA PHE A 110 0.85 11.78 -8.21
C PHE A 110 1.87 12.58 -7.42
N SER A 111 1.40 13.23 -6.35
CA SER A 111 2.24 13.98 -5.42
C SER A 111 3.36 13.12 -4.84
N ASP A 112 4.57 13.68 -4.73
CA ASP A 112 5.67 13.11 -3.96
C ASP A 112 5.49 13.33 -2.44
N LYS A 113 4.61 14.26 -2.07
CA LYS A 113 4.20 14.54 -0.70
C LYS A 113 2.93 13.77 -0.38
N GLY A 114 3.10 12.65 0.31
CA GLY A 114 2.01 11.84 0.84
C GLY A 114 1.53 12.33 2.20
N VAL A 115 0.31 11.95 2.55
CA VAL A 115 -0.30 12.20 3.86
C VAL A 115 -0.46 10.89 4.59
N LYS A 116 0.17 10.78 5.77
CA LYS A 116 -0.01 9.64 6.67
C LYS A 116 -1.45 9.64 7.18
N ILE A 117 -2.07 8.48 7.15
CA ILE A 117 -3.40 8.24 7.73
C ILE A 117 -3.34 7.01 8.62
N SER A 118 -4.31 6.89 9.53
CA SER A 118 -4.50 5.66 10.30
C SER A 118 -5.00 4.51 9.40
N LEU A 119 -4.83 3.28 9.87
CA LEU A 119 -5.34 2.11 9.15
C LEU A 119 -6.88 2.10 9.08
N ASP A 120 -7.56 2.61 10.10
CA ASP A 120 -9.02 2.71 10.10
C ASP A 120 -9.49 3.77 9.10
N GLU A 121 -8.82 4.93 9.04
CA GLU A 121 -9.05 5.89 7.95
C GLU A 121 -8.82 5.25 6.57
N ALA A 122 -7.77 4.45 6.41
CA ALA A 122 -7.51 3.76 5.13
C ALA A 122 -8.57 2.70 4.79
N ARG A 123 -9.38 2.23 5.74
CA ARG A 123 -10.49 1.30 5.47
C ARG A 123 -11.77 2.03 5.13
N ASP A 124 -12.01 3.17 5.79
CA ASP A 124 -13.27 3.90 5.68
C ASP A 124 -13.27 4.98 4.59
N LEU A 125 -12.10 5.55 4.30
CA LEU A 125 -11.98 6.74 3.46
C LEU A 125 -11.79 6.42 1.98
N ILE A 126 -11.33 5.22 1.63
CA ILE A 126 -10.93 4.88 0.27
C ILE A 126 -11.70 3.68 -0.29
N GLU A 127 -11.95 3.74 -1.59
CA GLU A 127 -12.59 2.68 -2.34
C GLU A 127 -11.73 2.34 -3.57
N PRO A 128 -11.48 1.05 -3.87
CA PRO A 128 -10.64 0.66 -4.99
C PRO A 128 -11.16 1.24 -6.30
N LEU A 129 -10.26 1.72 -7.15
CA LEU A 129 -10.58 2.07 -8.52
C LEU A 129 -10.33 0.87 -9.43
N ALA A 130 -11.28 0.60 -10.32
CA ALA A 130 -11.08 -0.37 -11.40
C ALA A 130 -10.33 0.32 -12.55
N TRP A 131 -9.11 -0.13 -12.82
CA TRP A 131 -8.31 0.31 -13.97
C TRP A 131 -8.20 -0.83 -14.97
N TYR A 132 -8.29 -0.51 -16.25
CA TYR A 132 -7.83 -1.44 -17.27
C TYR A 132 -6.31 -1.54 -17.17
N GLN A 133 -5.81 -2.72 -16.83
CA GLN A 133 -4.40 -3.02 -16.83
C GLN A 133 -4.04 -3.54 -18.22
N GLU A 134 -3.20 -2.81 -18.96
CA GLU A 134 -2.65 -3.32 -20.20
C GLU A 134 -1.86 -4.61 -19.92
N PRO A 135 -1.96 -5.63 -20.80
CA PRO A 135 -1.15 -6.82 -20.67
C PRO A 135 0.33 -6.46 -20.79
N GLU A 136 1.19 -7.12 -20.01
CA GLU A 136 2.63 -7.00 -20.20
C GLU A 136 2.96 -7.42 -21.64
N LYS A 137 3.71 -6.57 -22.35
CA LYS A 137 4.30 -6.99 -23.62
C LYS A 137 5.32 -8.06 -23.30
N GLY A 138 5.00 -9.30 -23.65
CA GLY A 138 5.92 -10.44 -23.59
C GLY A 138 7.12 -10.28 -24.53
#